data_AF-A0A1J5DFE6-F1
#
_entry.id   AF-A0A1J5DFE6-F1
#
_cell.length_a   1.000
_cell.length_b   1.000
_cell.length_c   1.000
_cell.angle_alpha   90.00
_cell.angle_beta   90.00
_cell.angle_gamma   90.00
#
_symmetry.space_group_name_H-M   'P 1'
#
loop_
_entity.id
_entity.type
_entity.pdbx_description
1 polymer ?
#
loop_
_entity_poly.entity_id
_entity_poly.type
_entity_poly.pdbx_seq_one_letter_code
_entity_poly.pdbx_strand_id
1 'polypeptide(L)'
;MISDSEMVIAGADPIGDLDGDGFADLAINGTRDGNGRVVVLAGRTNGTLAPLYQIELGPMNSGDRVQLGAGDLDADGTRDLVVFQQGTHRDGRLLIFLQPFASKKTGK
;
A
#
# COMPACT_ATOMS: atom_id res chain seq x y z
N MET A 1 -0.94 -10.78 18.22
CA MET A 1 -2.31 -11.27 18.01
C MET A 1 -3.13 -10.08 17.56
N ILE A 2 -3.64 -10.08 16.33
CA ILE A 2 -4.59 -9.07 15.83
C ILE A 2 -5.93 -9.81 15.82
N SER A 3 -6.86 -9.44 16.72
CA SER A 3 -8.20 -10.05 16.75
C SER A 3 -9.22 -9.17 16.03
N ASP A 4 -10.20 -9.84 15.43
CA ASP A 4 -11.49 -9.37 14.91
C ASP A 4 -11.46 -8.38 13.75
N SER A 5 -10.83 -8.79 12.66
CA SER A 5 -11.49 -9.29 11.44
C SER A 5 -10.37 -9.41 10.40
N GLU A 6 -10.11 -10.63 9.92
CA GLU A 6 -9.04 -10.83 8.95
C GLU A 6 -9.40 -10.05 7.67
N MET A 7 -8.46 -9.21 7.22
CA MET A 7 -8.58 -8.56 5.94
C MET A 7 -8.70 -9.65 4.87
N VAL A 8 -9.77 -9.62 4.09
CA VAL A 8 -9.92 -10.48 2.92
C VAL A 8 -8.97 -9.93 1.85
N ILE A 9 -7.87 -10.65 1.61
CA ILE A 9 -6.83 -10.24 0.67
C ILE A 9 -7.33 -10.43 -0.75
N ALA A 10 -7.23 -9.37 -1.56
CA ALA A 10 -7.54 -9.40 -2.99
C ALA A 10 -6.27 -9.42 -3.86
N GLY A 11 -5.16 -8.87 -3.35
CA GLY A 11 -3.87 -8.90 -4.04
C GLY A 11 -2.70 -8.53 -3.12
N ALA A 12 -1.50 -8.92 -3.53
CA ALA A 12 -0.25 -8.58 -2.87
C ALA A 12 0.83 -8.38 -3.94
N ASP A 13 1.38 -7.16 -4.01
CA ASP A 13 2.28 -6.73 -5.07
C ASP A 13 3.61 -6.25 -4.46
N PRO A 14 4.76 -6.82 -4.88
CA PRO A 14 6.06 -6.22 -4.61
C PRO A 14 6.14 -4.90 -5.37
N ILE A 15 6.35 -3.80 -4.65
CA ILE A 15 6.28 -2.44 -5.20
C ILE A 15 7.65 -1.73 -5.19
N GLY A 16 8.70 -2.46 -4.82
CA GLY A 16 10.05 -1.93 -4.70
C GLY A 16 10.27 -1.25 -3.35
N ASP A 17 11.35 -0.49 -3.25
CA ASP A 17 11.75 0.26 -2.06
C ASP A 17 10.94 1.56 -1.97
N LEU A 18 9.93 1.62 -1.09
CA LEU A 18 9.10 2.81 -0.84
C LEU A 18 9.65 3.67 0.31
N ASP A 19 10.34 3.08 1.29
CA ASP A 19 10.84 3.83 2.46
C ASP A 19 12.31 4.29 2.33
N GLY A 20 12.98 3.90 1.25
CA GLY A 20 14.33 4.32 0.88
C GLY A 20 15.44 3.65 1.69
N ASP A 21 15.17 2.47 2.25
CA ASP A 21 16.10 1.69 3.06
C ASP A 21 16.96 0.69 2.26
N GLY A 22 16.66 0.53 0.97
CA GLY A 22 17.34 -0.36 0.05
C GLY A 22 16.75 -1.78 -0.05
N PHE A 23 15.64 -2.06 0.64
CA PHE A 23 14.93 -3.35 0.58
C PHE A 23 13.59 -3.20 -0.14
N ALA A 24 13.12 -4.30 -0.74
CA ALA A 24 11.84 -4.29 -1.45
C ALA A 24 10.68 -4.44 -0.46
N ASP A 25 9.69 -3.56 -0.62
CA ASP A 25 8.46 -3.53 0.16
C ASP A 25 7.31 -4.24 -0.55
N LEU A 26 6.29 -4.60 0.22
CA LEU A 26 5.10 -5.30 -0.25
C LEU A 26 3.85 -4.48 0.08
N ALA A 27 2.99 -4.24 -0.91
CA ALA A 27 1.66 -3.70 -0.67
C ALA A 27 0.60 -4.78 -0.84
N ILE A 28 -0.29 -4.88 0.13
CA ILE A 28 -1.41 -5.83 0.17
C ILE A 28 -2.69 -5.04 0.09
N ASN A 29 -3.55 -5.35 -0.89
CA ASN A 29 -4.88 -4.77 -1.00
C ASN A 29 -5.97 -5.80 -0.68
N GLY A 30 -7.11 -5.30 -0.23
CA GLY A 30 -8.20 -6.16 0.21
C GLY A 30 -9.26 -5.37 0.95
N THR A 31 -10.17 -6.10 1.59
CA THR A 31 -11.30 -5.50 2.30
C THR A 31 -11.39 -5.98 3.73
N ARG A 32 -11.77 -5.08 4.65
CA ARG A 32 -12.11 -5.41 6.03
C ARG A 32 -13.37 -4.64 6.42
N ASP A 33 -14.35 -5.36 6.98
CA ASP A 33 -15.64 -4.79 7.39
C ASP A 33 -16.35 -4.01 6.26
N GLY A 34 -16.25 -4.49 5.01
CA GLY A 34 -16.82 -3.86 3.82
C GLY A 34 -16.05 -2.64 3.29
N ASN A 35 -14.92 -2.28 3.91
CA ASN A 35 -14.08 -1.16 3.48
C ASN A 35 -12.79 -1.66 2.83
N GLY A 36 -12.40 -1.01 1.74
CA GLY A 36 -11.12 -1.24 1.06
C GLY A 36 -9.95 -0.72 1.87
N ARG A 37 -8.86 -1.49 1.87
CA ARG A 37 -7.60 -1.14 2.53
C ARG A 37 -6.41 -1.52 1.67
N VAL A 38 -5.35 -0.72 1.78
CA VAL A 38 -4.00 -1.09 1.35
C VAL A 38 -3.10 -1.07 2.57
N VAL A 39 -2.42 -2.19 2.83
CA VAL A 39 -1.42 -2.33 3.88
C VAL A 39 -0.06 -2.43 3.22
N VAL A 40 0.82 -1.49 3.52
CA VAL A 40 2.21 -1.49 3.06
C VAL A 40 3.08 -2.10 4.15
N LEU A 41 3.91 -3.06 3.73
CA LEU A 41 4.84 -3.76 4.59
C LEU A 41 6.28 -3.51 4.15
N ALA A 42 7.11 -2.99 5.05
CA ALA A 42 8.53 -2.77 4.79
C ALA A 42 9.30 -4.10 4.74
N GLY A 43 10.16 -4.23 3.73
CA GLY A 43 11.18 -5.27 3.65
C GLY A 43 12.20 -5.12 4.79
N ARG A 44 12.84 -6.23 5.17
CA ARG A 44 13.95 -6.19 6.13
C ARG A 44 15.12 -7.05 5.69
N THR A 45 16.31 -6.71 6.19
CA THR A 45 17.57 -7.45 5.98
C THR A 45 17.50 -8.93 6.30
N ASN A 46 16.62 -9.35 7.20
CA ASN A 46 16.44 -10.74 7.61
C ASN A 46 15.34 -11.48 6.81
N GLY A 47 14.82 -10.88 5.72
CA GLY A 47 13.77 -11.45 4.88
C GLY A 47 12.37 -11.43 5.50
N THR A 48 12.18 -10.72 6.62
CA THR A 48 10.85 -10.53 7.23
C THR A 48 10.20 -9.24 6.75
N LEU A 49 8.89 -9.13 6.99
CA LEU A 49 8.10 -7.94 6.67
C LEU A 49 7.66 -7.20 7.95
N ALA A 50 7.52 -5.89 7.86
CA ALA A 50 7.08 -5.01 8.94
C ALA A 50 5.86 -4.19 8.53
N PRO A 51 4.90 -3.89 9.40
CA PRO A 51 3.96 -2.81 9.12
C PRO A 51 4.70 -1.49 8.86
N LEU A 52 4.45 -0.87 7.70
CA LEU A 52 4.99 0.44 7.31
C LEU A 52 3.88 1.49 7.31
N TYR A 53 2.80 1.23 6.55
CA TYR A 53 1.69 2.17 6.42
C TYR A 53 0.36 1.45 6.12
N GLN A 54 -0.75 2.12 6.40
CA GLN A 54 -2.09 1.64 6.05
C GLN A 54 -2.92 2.77 5.44
N ILE A 55 -3.57 2.48 4.31
CA ILE A 55 -4.43 3.39 3.58
C ILE A 55 -5.86 2.86 3.63
N GLU A 56 -6.78 3.66 4.12
CA GLU A 56 -8.22 3.38 4.02
C GLU A 56 -8.76 3.93 2.71
N LEU A 57 -9.38 3.07 1.90
CA LEU A 57 -10.05 3.45 0.65
C LEU A 57 -11.53 3.78 0.88
N GLY A 58 -12.07 3.40 2.04
CA GLY A 58 -13.48 3.54 2.38
C GLY A 58 -14.34 2.41 1.80
N PRO A 59 -15.66 2.61 1.70
CA PRO A 59 -16.58 1.54 1.30
C PRO A 59 -16.25 0.97 -0.08
N MET A 60 -16.28 -0.37 -0.19
CA MET A 60 -16.15 -1.09 -1.45
C MET A 60 -17.38 -1.95 -1.71
N ASN A 61 -17.87 -1.93 -2.94
CA ASN A 61 -18.95 -2.82 -3.38
C ASN A 61 -18.40 -4.17 -3.85
N SER A 62 -19.29 -5.16 -3.90
CA SER A 62 -18.95 -6.44 -4.52
C SER A 62 -18.55 -6.24 -5.98
N GLY A 63 -17.34 -6.67 -6.33
CA GLY A 63 -16.77 -6.53 -7.68
C GLY A 63 -15.87 -5.30 -7.88
N ASP A 64 -15.79 -4.39 -6.91
CA ASP A 64 -14.80 -3.32 -6.95
C ASP A 64 -13.39 -3.92 -6.90
N ARG A 65 -12.44 -3.30 -7.61
CA ARG A 65 -11.05 -3.79 -7.69
C ARG A 65 -10.08 -2.70 -7.31
N VAL A 66 -8.97 -3.10 -6.70
CA VAL A 66 -7.83 -2.24 -6.39
C VAL A 66 -6.66 -2.68 -7.26
N GLN A 67 -6.02 -1.71 -7.91
CA GLN A 67 -4.75 -1.88 -8.60
C GLN A 67 -3.71 -0.98 -7.94
N LEU A 68 -2.50 -1.52 -7.81
CA LEU A 68 -1.37 -0.86 -7.18
C LEU A 68 -0.27 -0.63 -8.22
N GLY A 69 0.45 0.48 -8.08
CA GLY A 69 1.66 0.76 -8.84
C GLY A 69 2.58 1.66 -8.03
N ALA A 70 3.87 1.64 -8.31
CA ALA A 70 4.84 2.48 -7.62
C ALA A 70 5.91 3.02 -8.57
N GLY A 71 6.37 4.24 -8.30
CA GLY A 71 7.38 4.94 -9.08
C GLY A 71 7.64 6.33 -8.53
N ASP A 72 8.80 6.90 -8.84
CA ASP A 72 9.14 8.28 -8.46
C ASP A 72 8.38 9.25 -9.38
N LEU A 73 7.28 9.83 -8.88
CA LEU A 73 6.37 10.68 -9.65
C LEU A 73 6.67 12.17 -9.48
N ASP A 74 7.36 12.55 -8.40
CA ASP A 74 7.74 13.93 -8.09
C ASP A 74 9.24 14.23 -8.25
N ALA A 75 10.02 13.24 -8.68
CA ALA A 75 11.46 13.31 -8.95
C ALA A 75 12.31 13.61 -7.71
N ASP A 76 11.88 13.17 -6.52
CA ASP A 76 12.63 13.32 -5.28
C ASP A 76 13.65 12.19 -5.02
N GLY A 77 13.65 11.16 -5.87
CA GLY A 77 14.53 10.00 -5.79
C GLY A 77 13.98 8.84 -4.96
N THR A 78 12.75 8.94 -4.44
CA THR A 78 12.03 7.92 -3.69
C THR A 78 10.79 7.49 -4.49
N ARG A 79 10.28 6.27 -4.29
CA ARG A 79 9.08 5.80 -5.01
C ARG A 79 7.78 6.22 -4.31
N ASP A 80 6.88 6.84 -5.06
CA ASP A 80 5.50 7.09 -4.66
C ASP A 80 4.61 5.87 -4.89
N LEU A 81 3.52 5.79 -4.13
CA LEU A 81 2.49 4.75 -4.30
C LEU A 81 1.26 5.31 -5.01
N VAL A 82 0.85 4.64 -6.07
CA VAL A 82 -0.39 4.89 -6.79
C VAL A 82 -1.40 3.80 -6.46
N VAL A 83 -2.59 4.21 -6.03
CA VAL A 83 -3.72 3.33 -5.78
C VAL A 83 -4.86 3.70 -6.72
N PHE A 84 -5.26 2.75 -7.56
CA PHE A 84 -6.42 2.90 -8.43
C PHE A 84 -7.54 1.99 -7.95
N GLN A 85 -8.66 2.59 -7.54
CA GLN A 85 -9.89 1.89 -7.19
C GLN A 85 -10.85 1.98 -8.38
N GLN A 86 -11.21 0.82 -8.93
CA GLN A 86 -12.20 0.71 -10.00
C GLN A 86 -13.53 0.25 -9.43
N GLY A 87 -14.53 1.13 -9.44
CA GLY A 87 -15.91 0.78 -9.12
C GLY A 87 -16.62 0.06 -10.26
N THR A 88 -17.51 -0.86 -9.91
CA THR A 88 -18.35 -1.62 -10.88
C THR A 88 -19.29 -0.74 -11.72
N HIS A 89 -19.67 0.45 -11.22
CA HIS A 89 -20.56 1.40 -11.88
C HIS A 89 -19.83 2.51 -12.69
N ARG A 90 -18.57 2.28 -13.06
CA ARG A 90 -17.67 3.25 -13.74
C ARG A 90 -17.22 4.45 -12.90
N ASP A 91 -17.49 4.42 -11.61
CA ASP A 91 -16.89 5.37 -10.66
C ASP A 91 -15.49 4.87 -10.29
N GLY A 92 -14.48 5.38 -10.99
CA GLY A 92 -13.07 5.14 -10.66
C GLY A 92 -12.51 6.25 -9.78
N ARG A 93 -11.67 5.90 -8.82
CA ARG A 93 -10.89 6.86 -8.02
C ARG A 93 -9.41 6.55 -8.18
N LEU A 94 -8.63 7.57 -8.55
CA LEU A 94 -7.18 7.53 -8.52
C LEU A 94 -6.71 8.29 -7.27
N LEU A 95 -5.98 7.59 -6.41
CA LEU A 95 -5.32 8.18 -5.24
C LEU A 95 -3.81 8.08 -5.47
N ILE A 96 -3.13 9.21 -5.35
CA ILE A 96 -1.67 9.28 -5.40
C ILE A 96 -1.20 9.61 -3.99
N PHE A 97 -0.40 8.73 -3.42
CA PHE A 97 0.24 8.94 -2.13
C PHE A 97 1.69 9.30 -2.40
N LEU A 98 1.96 10.60 -2.35
CA LEU A 98 3.33 11.06 -2.31
C LEU A 98 3.96 10.54 -1.01
N GLN A 99 5.17 10.02 -1.12
CA GLN A 99 6.00 9.70 0.05
C GLN A 99 5.99 10.84 1.08
N PRO A 100 5.89 10.49 2.38
CA PRO A 100 7.12 10.20 3.09
C PRO A 100 6.93 8.93 3.93
N PHE A 101 7.03 7.75 3.30
CA PHE A 101 7.13 6.50 4.06
C PHE A 101 8.48 6.35 4.76
N ALA A 102 9.43 7.25 4.45
CA ALA A 102 10.75 7.30 5.05
C ALA A 102 10.67 7.16 6.58
N SER A 103 11.23 6.05 7.09
CA SER A 103 11.75 6.10 8.44
C SER A 103 12.75 7.25 8.46
N LYS A 104 12.60 8.20 9.40
CA LYS A 104 13.62 9.23 9.60
C LYS A 104 14.95 8.49 9.71
N LYS A 105 15.85 8.66 8.73
CA LYS A 105 17.26 8.26 8.89
C LYS A 105 17.75 9.01 10.10
N THR A 106 17.77 8.35 11.27
CA THR A 106 18.40 8.89 12.46
C THR A 106 19.87 8.97 12.14
N GLY A 107 20.34 10.17 11.80
CA GLY A 107 21.74 10.45 11.55
C GLY A 107 22.58 9.99 12.73
N LYS A 108 23.73 9.39 12.41
CA LYS A 108 24.85 9.27 13.35
C LYS A 108 25.34 10.64 13.79
#